data_AF-A0AAW1BIX4-F1
#
_entry.id   AF-A0AAW1BIX4-F1
#
_cell.length_a   1.000
_cell.length_b   1.000
_cell.length_c   1.000
_cell.angle_alpha   90.00
_cell.angle_beta   90.00
_cell.angle_gamma   90.00
#
_symmetry.space_group_name_H-M   'P 1'
#
loop_
_entity.id
_entity.type
_entity.pdbx_description
1 polymer ?
#
loop_
_entity_poly.entity_id
_entity_poly.type
_entity_poly.pdbx_seq_one_letter_code
_entity_poly.pdbx_strand_id
1 'polypeptide(L)'
;MLLVADRLEGPFNIESVMDPIDVKISEAIMNMQENSVHVTGKVFQGCGQPKPAPGVRASRSIPENFNTRFRPYNPEERPTTAAGTSLDRLRTVWRTMQHGVIDIKEKLKLSKKFWSTLPYTICKEEAVTGGMSNEEDCWNGHTKAKYLPEIMNDGLTNQINNPEVDVDITRPDTYIRQQIMALRVMTNKLKNAYNGNDVNFQDTSEETSGSGSGSGCTDDICPTEFEFITTETPLIDSDRREVDSSASQPSPSILTGFLLLMVFLLQRHCR
;
A
#
# COMPACT_ATOMS: atom_id res chain seq x y z
N MET A 1 7.69 -11.55 3.99
CA MET A 1 6.79 -11.49 2.81
C MET A 1 5.95 -12.75 2.68
N LEU A 2 6.54 -13.95 2.60
CA LEU A 2 5.79 -15.23 2.57
C LEU A 2 4.74 -15.35 3.70
N LEU A 3 5.13 -15.05 4.94
CA LEU A 3 4.19 -15.05 6.08
C LEU A 3 2.99 -14.10 5.90
N VAL A 4 3.19 -12.96 5.25
CA VAL A 4 2.11 -12.00 4.97
C VAL A 4 1.20 -12.56 3.87
N ALA A 5 1.77 -13.18 2.84
CA ALA A 5 1.00 -13.85 1.80
C ALA A 5 0.14 -15.00 2.37
N ASP A 6 0.69 -15.81 3.29
CA ASP A 6 -0.07 -16.86 3.98
C ASP A 6 -1.23 -16.28 4.80
N ARG A 7 -1.03 -15.11 5.43
CA ARG A 7 -2.09 -14.42 6.19
C ARG A 7 -3.21 -13.90 5.27
N LEU A 8 -2.87 -13.42 4.07
CA LEU A 8 -3.83 -12.97 3.05
C LEU A 8 -4.61 -14.11 2.40
N GLU A 9 -4.06 -15.33 2.37
CA GLU A 9 -4.74 -16.53 1.89
C GLU A 9 -5.65 -17.17 2.96
N GLY A 10 -5.28 -17.02 4.24
CA GLY A 10 -5.97 -17.63 5.39
C GLY A 10 -7.23 -16.88 5.88
N PRO A 11 -7.60 -16.97 7.17
CA PRO A 11 -8.86 -16.40 7.69
C PRO A 11 -8.93 -14.87 7.67
N PHE A 12 -7.80 -14.20 7.49
CA PHE A 12 -7.71 -12.75 7.25
C PHE A 12 -7.75 -12.38 5.75
N ASN A 13 -8.09 -13.34 4.88
CA ASN A 13 -8.47 -13.08 3.50
C ASN A 13 -9.62 -12.06 3.50
N ILE A 14 -9.52 -11.00 2.69
CA ILE A 14 -10.56 -9.96 2.69
C ILE A 14 -11.93 -10.53 2.29
N GLU A 15 -11.99 -11.66 1.56
CA GLU A 15 -13.24 -12.35 1.20
C GLU A 15 -14.06 -12.66 2.45
N SER A 16 -13.42 -13.08 3.56
CA SER A 16 -14.11 -13.35 4.82
C SER A 16 -14.75 -12.10 5.44
N VAL A 17 -14.24 -10.91 5.08
CA VAL A 17 -14.76 -9.61 5.55
C VAL A 17 -15.73 -8.99 4.54
N MET A 18 -15.49 -9.19 3.24
CA MET A 18 -16.28 -8.62 2.16
C MET A 18 -17.56 -9.41 1.89
N ASP A 19 -17.52 -10.74 2.00
CA ASP A 19 -18.69 -11.58 1.73
C ASP A 19 -19.87 -11.29 2.66
N PRO A 20 -19.69 -11.10 3.99
CA PRO A 20 -20.80 -10.79 4.89
C PRO A 20 -20.98 -9.28 5.13
N ILE A 21 -20.42 -8.39 4.30
CA ILE A 21 -20.44 -6.95 4.57
C ILE A 21 -21.87 -6.37 4.57
N ASP A 22 -22.73 -6.88 3.70
CA ASP A 22 -24.15 -6.53 3.62
C ASP A 22 -24.93 -6.96 4.87
N VAL A 23 -24.65 -8.15 5.39
CA VAL A 23 -25.20 -8.66 6.65
C VAL A 23 -24.74 -7.79 7.82
N LYS A 24 -23.44 -7.43 7.87
CA LYS A 24 -22.90 -6.56 8.93
C LYS A 24 -23.47 -5.15 8.90
N ILE A 25 -23.68 -4.58 7.71
CA ILE A 25 -24.36 -3.29 7.56
C ILE A 25 -25.83 -3.40 8.03
N SER A 26 -26.51 -4.48 7.66
CA SER A 26 -27.90 -4.71 8.06
C SER A 26 -28.04 -4.90 9.57
N GLU A 27 -27.11 -5.64 10.20
CA GLU A 27 -27.00 -5.81 11.66
C GLU A 27 -26.76 -4.45 12.36
N ALA A 28 -25.87 -3.63 11.83
CA ALA A 28 -25.62 -2.29 12.37
C ALA A 28 -26.84 -1.36 12.26
N ILE A 29 -27.57 -1.41 11.14
CA ILE A 29 -28.82 -0.66 10.96
C ILE A 29 -29.88 -1.15 11.95
N MET A 30 -30.05 -2.46 12.07
CA MET A 30 -31.01 -3.07 13.00
C MET A 30 -30.70 -2.67 14.45
N ASN A 31 -29.42 -2.76 14.85
CA ASN A 31 -28.96 -2.34 16.17
C ASN A 31 -29.22 -0.85 16.44
N MET A 32 -29.02 0.01 15.44
CA MET A 32 -29.33 1.44 15.56
C MET A 32 -30.84 1.70 15.63
N GLN A 33 -31.66 0.98 14.86
CA GLN A 33 -33.12 1.10 14.89
C GLN A 33 -33.68 0.68 16.26
N GLU A 34 -33.20 -0.43 16.81
CA GLU A 34 -33.62 -0.95 18.12
C GLU A 34 -33.20 -0.02 19.27
N ASN A 35 -31.98 0.52 19.22
CA ASN A 35 -31.46 1.41 20.25
C ASN A 35 -31.73 2.90 20.00
N SER A 36 -32.46 3.25 18.93
CA SER A 36 -32.61 4.62 18.44
C SER A 36 -33.11 5.58 19.52
N VAL A 37 -34.11 5.17 20.31
CA VAL A 37 -34.69 5.99 21.38
C VAL A 37 -33.69 6.19 22.53
N HIS A 38 -32.94 5.16 22.90
CA HIS A 38 -31.93 5.22 23.96
C HIS A 38 -30.74 6.11 23.57
N VAL A 39 -30.25 5.97 22.33
CA VAL A 39 -29.20 6.82 21.77
C VAL A 39 -29.68 8.27 21.71
N THR A 40 -30.88 8.50 21.16
CA THR A 40 -31.48 9.84 21.04
C THR A 40 -31.66 10.50 22.41
N GLY A 41 -32.14 9.76 23.42
CA GLY A 41 -32.29 10.27 24.79
C GLY A 41 -30.96 10.72 25.41
N LYS A 42 -29.90 9.91 25.27
CA LYS A 42 -28.54 10.29 25.74
C LYS A 42 -27.99 11.50 24.97
N VAL A 43 -28.20 11.56 23.65
CA VAL A 43 -27.80 12.70 22.83
C VAL A 43 -28.52 13.97 23.26
N PHE A 44 -29.83 13.92 23.53
CA PHE A 44 -30.58 15.10 23.98
C PHE A 44 -30.15 15.57 25.36
N GLN A 45 -29.75 14.65 26.24
CA GLN A 45 -29.21 15.01 27.56
C GLN A 45 -27.82 15.67 27.47
N GLY A 46 -26.96 15.20 26.56
CA GLY A 46 -25.59 15.73 26.41
C GLY A 46 -25.47 16.95 25.50
N CYS A 47 -26.26 17.01 24.43
CA CYS A 47 -26.20 18.05 23.39
C CYS A 47 -27.38 19.03 23.44
N GLY A 48 -28.39 18.76 24.27
CA GLY A 48 -29.65 19.52 24.32
C GLY A 48 -30.72 18.97 23.39
N GLN A 49 -31.99 19.28 23.70
CA GLN A 49 -33.10 18.91 22.82
C GLN A 49 -33.08 19.75 21.54
N PRO A 50 -33.19 19.13 20.35
CA PRO A 50 -33.28 19.87 19.11
C PRO A 50 -34.56 20.71 19.13
N LYS A 51 -34.44 22.01 18.83
CA LYS A 51 -35.62 22.87 18.68
C LYS A 51 -36.42 22.37 17.46
N PRO A 52 -37.70 22.01 17.61
CA PRO A 52 -38.54 21.70 16.45
C PRO A 52 -38.54 22.91 15.53
N ALA A 53 -38.29 22.70 14.24
CA ALA A 53 -38.33 23.77 13.25
C ALA A 53 -39.70 24.49 13.36
N PRO A 54 -39.74 25.85 13.35
CA PRO A 54 -40.98 26.60 13.42
C PRO A 54 -41.93 26.09 12.33
N GLY A 55 -43.14 25.72 12.75
CA GLY A 55 -44.08 24.93 11.95
C GLY A 55 -44.26 25.43 10.52
N VAL A 56 -43.55 24.81 9.59
CA VAL A 56 -44.03 24.69 8.22
C VAL A 56 -45.16 23.69 8.30
N ARG A 57 -46.39 24.18 8.11
CA ARG A 57 -47.59 23.35 7.93
C ARG A 57 -47.21 22.16 7.07
N ALA A 58 -47.56 20.96 7.49
CA ALA A 58 -47.42 19.76 6.68
C ALA A 58 -48.16 19.97 5.34
N SER A 59 -47.47 20.49 4.33
CA SER A 59 -47.92 20.34 2.96
C SER A 59 -47.85 18.86 2.68
N ARG A 60 -48.98 18.29 2.28
CA ARG A 60 -49.07 16.92 1.79
C ARG A 60 -48.22 16.79 0.53
N SER A 61 -46.95 16.56 0.74
CA SER A 61 -45.98 15.95 -0.15
C SER A 61 -44.65 16.08 0.56
N ILE A 62 -44.03 14.94 0.84
CA ILE A 62 -42.58 14.87 1.01
C ILE A 62 -42.01 15.67 -0.17
N PRO A 63 -41.17 16.70 0.04
CA PRO A 63 -40.55 17.37 -1.10
C PRO A 63 -39.82 16.27 -1.87
N GLU A 64 -40.11 16.10 -3.16
CA GLU A 64 -39.46 15.13 -4.06
C GLU A 64 -37.91 15.26 -4.07
N ASN A 65 -37.39 16.29 -3.40
CA ASN A 65 -35.98 16.58 -3.22
C ASN A 65 -35.37 16.06 -1.90
N PHE A 66 -36.13 15.37 -1.04
CA PHE A 66 -35.55 14.63 0.10
C PHE A 66 -34.89 13.34 -0.42
N ASN A 67 -33.63 13.49 -0.82
CA ASN A 67 -32.68 12.42 -1.11
C ASN A 67 -33.20 11.35 -2.08
N THR A 68 -33.09 11.61 -3.38
CA THR A 68 -33.02 10.55 -4.42
C THR A 68 -31.94 9.48 -4.14
N ARG A 69 -31.07 9.71 -3.15
CA ARG A 69 -30.05 8.78 -2.64
C ARG A 69 -30.59 7.72 -1.67
N PHE A 70 -31.74 7.94 -1.01
CA PHE A 70 -32.35 6.96 -0.10
C PHE A 70 -33.76 6.60 -0.60
N ARG A 71 -33.82 5.82 -1.68
CA ARG A 71 -35.05 5.18 -2.13
C ARG A 71 -35.42 4.04 -1.16
N PRO A 72 -36.71 3.90 -0.78
CA PRO A 72 -37.20 2.66 -0.19
C PRO A 72 -36.83 1.49 -1.11
N TYR A 73 -36.24 0.43 -0.55
CA TYR A 73 -35.87 -0.76 -1.31
C TYR A 73 -37.13 -1.34 -1.99
N ASN A 74 -37.19 -1.27 -3.31
CA ASN A 74 -38.27 -1.87 -4.09
C ASN A 74 -37.84 -3.30 -4.46
N PRO A 75 -38.47 -4.36 -3.92
CA PRO A 75 -38.04 -5.75 -4.12
C PRO A 75 -38.08 -6.21 -5.59
N GLU A 76 -38.76 -5.50 -6.48
CA GLU A 76 -38.82 -5.81 -7.92
C GLU A 76 -37.68 -5.17 -8.74
N GLU A 77 -36.99 -4.16 -8.20
CA GLU A 77 -35.82 -3.54 -8.83
C GLU A 77 -34.61 -4.45 -8.58
N ARG A 78 -34.47 -5.49 -9.40
CA ARG A 78 -33.34 -6.44 -9.33
C ARG A 78 -32.04 -5.61 -9.41
N PRO A 79 -31.15 -5.63 -8.40
CA PRO A 79 -29.93 -4.81 -8.39
C PRO A 79 -28.90 -5.23 -9.46
N THR A 80 -29.27 -6.15 -10.35
CA THR A 80 -28.44 -6.76 -11.37
C THR A 80 -28.69 -6.09 -12.71
N THR A 81 -27.89 -5.07 -13.05
CA THR A 81 -27.60 -4.83 -14.47
C THR A 81 -26.74 -5.98 -14.98
N ALA A 82 -26.70 -6.22 -16.30
CA ALA A 82 -25.91 -7.30 -16.91
C ALA A 82 -24.40 -7.28 -16.58
N ALA A 83 -23.90 -6.20 -15.94
CA ALA A 83 -22.54 -6.02 -15.47
C ALA A 83 -22.32 -6.36 -13.97
N GLY A 84 -23.32 -6.96 -13.30
CA GLY A 84 -23.29 -7.30 -11.88
C GLY A 84 -23.61 -6.12 -10.95
N THR A 85 -23.77 -6.40 -9.67
CA THR A 85 -23.85 -5.37 -8.62
C THR A 85 -22.47 -4.74 -8.40
N SER A 86 -22.38 -3.57 -7.75
CA SER A 86 -21.09 -2.98 -7.35
C SER A 86 -20.25 -3.94 -6.50
N LEU A 87 -20.91 -4.82 -5.72
CA LEU A 87 -20.28 -5.87 -4.94
C LEU A 87 -19.72 -7.02 -5.81
N ASP A 88 -20.40 -7.40 -6.89
CA ASP A 88 -19.88 -8.43 -7.82
C ASP A 88 -18.62 -7.97 -8.55
N ARG A 89 -18.51 -6.67 -8.86
CA ARG A 89 -17.28 -6.08 -9.39
C ARG A 89 -16.15 -6.14 -8.37
N LEU A 90 -16.43 -5.81 -7.11
CA LEU A 90 -15.45 -5.92 -6.02
C LEU A 90 -15.00 -7.38 -5.81
N ARG A 91 -15.93 -8.34 -5.88
CA ARG A 91 -15.60 -9.78 -5.83
C ARG A 91 -14.70 -10.20 -6.99
N THR A 92 -14.93 -9.68 -8.19
CA THR A 92 -14.11 -9.97 -9.37
C THR A 92 -12.70 -9.41 -9.22
N VAL A 93 -12.57 -8.15 -8.81
CA VAL A 93 -11.27 -7.52 -8.51
C VAL A 93 -10.54 -8.28 -7.40
N TRP A 94 -11.26 -8.72 -6.37
CA TRP A 94 -10.69 -9.50 -5.30
C TRP A 94 -10.09 -10.83 -5.78
N ARG A 95 -10.83 -11.61 -6.57
CA ARG A 95 -10.31 -12.86 -7.13
C ARG A 95 -9.02 -12.65 -7.92
N THR A 96 -8.94 -11.55 -8.69
CA THR A 96 -7.69 -11.23 -9.40
C THR A 96 -6.55 -10.91 -8.45
N MET A 97 -6.83 -10.22 -7.33
CA MET A 97 -5.83 -9.96 -6.30
C MET A 97 -5.34 -11.25 -5.65
N GLN A 98 -6.25 -12.16 -5.29
CA GLN A 98 -5.92 -13.45 -4.67
C GLN A 98 -5.02 -14.29 -5.59
N HIS A 99 -5.34 -14.38 -6.88
CA HIS A 99 -4.46 -15.04 -7.85
C HIS A 99 -3.09 -14.39 -7.93
N GLY A 100 -3.01 -13.05 -7.88
CA GLY A 100 -1.75 -12.32 -7.82
C GLY A 100 -0.93 -12.65 -6.57
N VAL A 101 -1.55 -12.77 -5.40
CA VAL A 101 -0.87 -13.16 -4.15
C VAL A 101 -0.28 -14.56 -4.26
N ILE A 102 -1.02 -15.50 -4.86
CA ILE A 102 -0.54 -16.88 -5.07
C ILE A 102 0.65 -16.91 -6.03
N ASP A 103 0.58 -16.22 -7.18
CA ASP A 103 1.69 -16.17 -8.14
C ASP A 103 2.95 -15.54 -7.50
N ILE A 104 2.79 -14.42 -6.79
CA ILE A 104 3.89 -13.78 -6.07
C ILE A 104 4.49 -14.73 -5.03
N LYS A 105 3.67 -15.46 -4.26
CA LYS A 105 4.14 -16.42 -3.26
C LYS A 105 4.99 -17.52 -3.89
N GLU A 106 4.59 -18.08 -5.02
CA GLU A 106 5.37 -19.09 -5.73
C GLU A 106 6.68 -18.51 -6.28
N LYS A 107 6.64 -17.31 -6.90
CA LYS A 107 7.84 -16.63 -7.39
C LYS A 107 8.84 -16.32 -6.27
N LEU A 108 8.34 -15.90 -5.10
CA LEU A 108 9.17 -15.62 -3.92
C LEU A 108 9.82 -16.88 -3.33
N LYS A 109 9.16 -18.04 -3.40
CA LYS A 109 9.77 -19.31 -2.98
C LYS A 109 10.97 -19.66 -3.85
N LEU A 110 10.86 -19.47 -5.17
CA LEU A 110 11.94 -19.70 -6.13
C LEU A 110 13.11 -18.73 -5.92
N SER A 111 12.83 -17.45 -5.65
CA SER A 111 13.87 -16.42 -5.48
C SER A 111 14.53 -16.40 -4.10
N LYS A 112 14.02 -17.15 -3.11
CA LYS A 112 14.53 -17.13 -1.72
C LYS A 112 16.04 -17.37 -1.61
N LYS A 113 16.60 -18.24 -2.45
CA LYS A 113 18.03 -18.61 -2.43
C LYS A 113 18.84 -17.96 -3.54
N PHE A 114 18.25 -17.01 -4.29
CA PHE A 114 18.83 -16.43 -5.51
C PHE A 114 20.31 -16.07 -5.38
N TRP A 115 20.69 -15.29 -4.36
CA TRP A 115 22.07 -14.83 -4.17
C TRP A 115 23.06 -15.95 -3.80
N SER A 116 22.66 -16.88 -2.92
CA SER A 116 23.49 -18.04 -2.55
C SER A 116 23.64 -19.06 -3.69
N THR A 117 22.62 -19.18 -4.55
CA THR A 117 22.65 -20.12 -5.67
C THR A 117 23.34 -19.54 -6.91
N LEU A 118 23.59 -18.24 -6.95
CA LEU A 118 24.12 -17.54 -8.12
C LEU A 118 25.44 -18.17 -8.64
N PRO A 119 26.45 -18.47 -7.78
CA PRO A 119 27.68 -19.13 -8.25
C PRO A 119 27.40 -20.47 -8.92
N TYR A 120 26.55 -21.30 -8.31
CA TYR A 120 26.15 -22.59 -8.87
C TYR A 120 25.41 -22.46 -10.19
N THR A 121 24.56 -21.44 -10.36
CA THR A 121 23.82 -21.24 -11.62
C THR A 121 24.73 -20.83 -12.76
N ILE A 122 25.73 -19.97 -12.50
CA ILE A 122 26.73 -19.57 -13.50
C ILE A 122 27.65 -20.75 -13.82
N CYS A 123 28.14 -21.45 -12.78
CA CYS A 123 29.05 -22.58 -12.93
C CYS A 123 28.37 -23.87 -13.42
N LYS A 124 27.04 -23.90 -13.57
CA LYS A 124 26.33 -25.04 -14.18
C LYS A 124 26.16 -24.89 -15.69
N GLU A 125 26.31 -23.67 -16.21
CA GLU A 125 26.12 -23.40 -17.63
C GLU A 125 27.23 -24.09 -18.45
N GLU A 126 26.83 -24.74 -19.56
CA GLU A 126 27.74 -25.50 -20.44
C GLU A 126 28.77 -24.58 -21.14
N ALA A 127 28.56 -23.27 -21.11
CA ALA A 127 29.54 -22.29 -21.57
C ALA A 127 30.73 -22.12 -20.59
N VAL A 128 30.53 -22.44 -19.30
CA VAL A 128 31.53 -22.28 -18.22
C VAL A 128 32.14 -23.63 -17.84
N THR A 129 31.39 -24.72 -18.02
CA THR A 129 31.84 -26.09 -17.78
C THR A 129 32.16 -26.80 -19.07
N GLY A 130 33.21 -27.64 -19.11
CA GLY A 130 33.52 -28.49 -20.26
C GLY A 130 32.52 -29.65 -20.48
N GLY A 131 31.24 -29.45 -20.16
CA GLY A 131 30.22 -30.49 -20.07
C GLY A 131 30.30 -31.33 -18.78
N MET A 132 29.63 -32.48 -18.77
CA MET A 132 29.70 -33.47 -17.67
C MET A 132 31.08 -34.15 -17.66
N SER A 133 32.13 -33.41 -17.30
CA SER A 133 33.47 -33.97 -17.14
C SER A 133 33.57 -34.74 -15.82
N ASN A 134 34.16 -35.93 -15.88
CA ASN A 134 34.55 -36.69 -14.70
C ASN A 134 35.31 -35.78 -13.70
N GLU A 135 34.97 -35.83 -12.41
CA GLU A 135 35.58 -35.00 -11.35
C GLU A 135 37.10 -35.15 -11.25
N GLU A 136 37.62 -36.28 -11.72
CA GLU A 136 39.05 -36.60 -11.72
C GLU A 136 39.83 -35.91 -12.86
N ASP A 137 39.12 -35.40 -13.87
CA ASP A 137 39.66 -35.01 -15.17
C ASP A 137 39.27 -33.56 -15.56
N CYS A 138 39.08 -32.70 -14.55
CA CYS A 138 38.79 -31.27 -14.72
C CYS A 138 40.06 -30.40 -14.61
N TRP A 139 40.00 -29.16 -15.10
CA TRP A 139 41.07 -28.17 -14.92
C TRP A 139 40.92 -27.49 -13.56
N ASN A 140 41.94 -27.58 -12.70
CA ASN A 140 41.91 -27.03 -11.34
C ASN A 140 42.66 -25.70 -11.16
N GLY A 141 43.05 -25.03 -12.26
CA GLY A 141 43.85 -23.80 -12.24
C GLY A 141 45.33 -24.00 -12.59
N HIS A 142 45.88 -25.21 -12.39
CA HIS A 142 47.28 -25.52 -12.69
C HIS A 142 47.46 -26.70 -13.64
N THR A 143 46.69 -27.77 -13.43
CA THR A 143 46.79 -29.01 -14.21
C THR A 143 45.40 -29.64 -14.41
N LYS A 144 45.34 -30.68 -15.26
CA LYS A 144 44.16 -31.53 -15.37
C LYS A 144 44.19 -32.58 -14.25
N ALA A 145 43.49 -32.29 -13.16
CA ALA A 145 43.39 -33.12 -11.97
C ALA A 145 42.23 -32.65 -11.10
N LYS A 146 41.83 -33.48 -10.14
CA LYS A 146 40.79 -33.12 -9.16
C LYS A 146 41.09 -31.82 -8.42
N TYR A 147 40.05 -31.02 -8.20
CA TYR A 147 40.08 -29.87 -7.30
C TYR A 147 39.98 -30.34 -5.84
N LEU A 148 41.02 -30.06 -5.05
CA LEU A 148 41.14 -30.50 -3.66
C LEU A 148 40.58 -29.50 -2.63
N PRO A 149 40.69 -28.17 -2.80
CA PRO A 149 40.17 -27.24 -1.81
C PRO A 149 38.66 -27.36 -1.62
N GLU A 150 38.19 -27.13 -0.40
CA GLU A 150 36.76 -27.11 -0.10
C GLU A 150 36.09 -25.83 -0.63
N ILE A 151 34.78 -25.92 -0.89
CA ILE A 151 33.99 -24.77 -1.33
C ILE A 151 33.80 -23.82 -0.15
N MET A 152 34.13 -22.54 -0.35
CA MET A 152 33.93 -21.51 0.66
C MET A 152 32.44 -21.25 0.92
N ASN A 153 32.10 -20.94 2.17
CA ASN A 153 30.73 -20.61 2.56
C ASN A 153 30.29 -19.24 1.99
N ASP A 154 28.97 -19.05 1.87
CA ASP A 154 28.37 -17.83 1.36
C ASP A 154 28.71 -16.59 2.21
N GLY A 155 28.84 -15.43 1.56
CA GLY A 155 28.99 -14.13 2.21
C GLY A 155 30.44 -13.66 2.39
N LEU A 156 30.61 -12.34 2.48
CA LEU A 156 31.93 -11.68 2.42
C LEU A 156 32.91 -12.16 3.50
N THR A 157 32.44 -12.35 4.74
CA THR A 157 33.28 -12.75 5.88
C THR A 157 33.91 -14.13 5.71
N ASN A 158 33.25 -15.01 4.96
CA ASN A 158 33.71 -16.39 4.74
C ASN A 158 34.75 -16.49 3.62
N GLN A 159 35.04 -15.38 2.92
CA GLN A 159 35.98 -15.35 1.79
C GLN A 159 37.41 -15.00 2.21
N ILE A 160 37.67 -14.74 3.51
CA ILE A 160 39.01 -14.41 4.01
C ILE A 160 40.04 -15.51 3.73
N ASN A 161 39.61 -16.78 3.71
CA ASN A 161 40.46 -17.94 3.46
C ASN A 161 40.22 -18.54 2.07
N ASN A 162 39.65 -17.77 1.12
CA ASN A 162 39.41 -18.27 -0.22
C ASN A 162 40.75 -18.53 -0.94
N PRO A 163 41.04 -19.77 -1.38
CA PRO A 163 42.31 -20.09 -2.01
C PRO A 163 42.50 -19.48 -3.40
N GLU A 164 41.41 -19.12 -4.08
CA GLU A 164 41.43 -18.68 -5.49
C GLU A 164 41.50 -17.15 -5.63
N VAL A 165 40.98 -16.40 -4.66
CA VAL A 165 40.86 -14.94 -4.74
C VAL A 165 41.10 -14.33 -3.36
N ASP A 166 42.04 -13.39 -3.28
CA ASP A 166 42.22 -12.55 -2.09
C ASP A 166 41.13 -11.46 -2.02
N VAL A 167 40.38 -11.44 -0.92
CA VAL A 167 39.22 -10.57 -0.73
C VAL A 167 39.40 -9.71 0.51
N ASP A 168 39.43 -8.39 0.33
CA ASP A 168 39.43 -7.44 1.45
C ASP A 168 38.05 -7.38 2.12
N ILE A 169 37.87 -8.17 3.17
CA ILE A 169 36.63 -8.22 3.96
C ILE A 169 36.37 -6.93 4.76
N THR A 170 37.36 -6.07 4.94
CA THR A 170 37.24 -4.85 5.76
C THR A 170 36.54 -3.70 5.03
N ARG A 171 36.44 -3.81 3.70
CA ARG A 171 35.85 -2.79 2.82
C ARG A 171 34.63 -3.34 2.08
N PRO A 172 33.50 -3.57 2.77
CA PRO A 172 32.26 -3.97 2.10
C PRO A 172 31.75 -2.88 1.18
N ASP A 173 31.11 -3.28 0.08
CA ASP A 173 30.49 -2.37 -0.87
C ASP A 173 29.36 -1.54 -0.20
N THR A 174 29.43 -0.22 -0.36
CA THR A 174 28.51 0.72 0.28
C THR A 174 27.12 0.68 -0.35
N TYR A 175 27.02 0.44 -1.66
CA TYR A 175 25.75 0.32 -2.38
C TYR A 175 25.00 -0.95 -1.97
N ILE A 176 25.70 -2.09 -1.90
CA ILE A 176 25.13 -3.35 -1.40
C ILE A 176 24.63 -3.18 0.03
N ARG A 177 25.40 -2.49 0.88
CA ARG A 177 25.00 -2.21 2.27
C ARG A 177 23.75 -1.32 2.35
N GLN A 178 23.59 -0.35 1.45
CA GLN A 178 22.36 0.45 1.35
C GLN A 178 21.15 -0.42 0.99
N GLN A 179 21.29 -1.33 0.00
CA GLN A 179 20.21 -2.23 -0.37
C GLN A 179 19.83 -3.18 0.77
N ILE A 180 20.82 -3.69 1.53
CA ILE A 180 20.56 -4.51 2.73
C ILE A 180 19.75 -3.71 3.77
N MET A 181 20.09 -2.44 4.00
CA MET A 181 19.34 -1.60 4.94
C MET A 181 17.90 -1.33 4.44
N ALA A 182 17.71 -1.05 3.15
CA ALA A 182 16.37 -0.91 2.57
C ALA A 182 15.54 -2.19 2.73
N LEU A 183 16.13 -3.35 2.47
CA LEU A 183 15.48 -4.65 2.68
C LEU A 183 15.13 -4.89 4.17
N ARG A 184 15.97 -4.47 5.11
CA ARG A 184 15.67 -4.54 6.55
C ARG A 184 14.49 -3.68 6.94
N VAL A 185 14.43 -2.43 6.45
CA VAL A 185 13.29 -1.53 6.68
C VAL A 185 12.01 -2.14 6.14
N MET A 186 12.02 -2.64 4.91
CA MET A 186 10.86 -3.32 4.33
C MET A 186 10.47 -4.59 5.09
N THR A 187 11.45 -5.35 5.60
CA THR A 187 11.19 -6.54 6.41
C THR A 187 10.48 -6.17 7.72
N ASN A 188 10.89 -5.09 8.38
CA ASN A 188 10.22 -4.58 9.58
C ASN A 188 8.80 -4.12 9.26
N LYS A 189 8.59 -3.39 8.16
CA LYS A 189 7.26 -3.01 7.67
C LYS A 189 6.35 -4.23 7.46
N LEU A 190 6.88 -5.28 6.83
CA LEU A 190 6.15 -6.53 6.62
C LEU A 190 5.87 -7.28 7.93
N LYS A 191 6.77 -7.20 8.92
CA LYS A 191 6.55 -7.79 10.25
C LYS A 191 5.44 -7.05 11.01
N ASN A 192 5.41 -5.72 10.92
CA ASN A 192 4.34 -4.90 11.49
C ASN A 192 3.00 -5.22 10.84
N ALA A 193 2.95 -5.25 9.50
CA ALA A 193 1.77 -5.65 8.75
C ALA A 193 1.30 -7.06 9.16
N TYR A 194 2.24 -8.00 9.28
CA TYR A 194 1.95 -9.36 9.74
C TYR A 194 1.39 -9.40 11.16
N ASN A 195 1.72 -8.45 12.03
CA ASN A 195 1.17 -8.40 13.39
C ASN A 195 -0.14 -7.59 13.47
N GLY A 196 -0.53 -6.89 12.41
CA GLY A 196 -1.67 -5.96 12.42
C GLY A 196 -1.33 -4.57 12.98
N ASN A 197 -0.04 -4.25 13.13
CA ASN A 197 0.42 -2.92 13.51
C ASN A 197 0.44 -2.02 12.27
N ASP A 198 0.21 -0.73 12.46
CA ASP A 198 0.32 0.23 11.37
C ASP A 198 1.76 0.27 10.84
N VAL A 199 1.87 0.23 9.51
CA VAL A 199 3.11 0.19 8.74
C VAL A 199 3.59 1.60 8.39
N ASN A 200 2.68 2.57 8.47
CA ASN A 200 2.88 3.96 8.07
C ASN A 200 2.73 4.96 9.22
N PHE A 201 2.67 4.51 10.47
CA PHE A 201 2.78 5.39 11.64
C PHE A 201 4.24 5.81 11.84
N GLN A 202 4.67 6.77 11.01
CA GLN A 202 5.72 7.68 11.38
C GLN A 202 5.04 8.89 12.02
N ASP A 203 4.81 8.83 13.34
CA ASP A 203 4.99 10.03 14.14
C ASP A 203 6.46 10.42 13.96
N THR A 204 6.71 11.22 12.94
CA THR A 204 7.98 11.90 12.70
C THR A 204 8.03 13.12 13.62
N SER A 205 7.93 12.89 14.93
CA SER A 205 8.10 13.95 15.92
C SER A 205 9.35 13.83 16.75
N GLU A 206 10.04 12.69 16.88
CA GLU A 206 11.11 12.61 17.91
C GLU A 206 12.31 11.75 17.52
N GLU A 207 13.19 12.23 16.63
CA GLU A 207 14.60 11.80 16.60
C GLU A 207 15.51 12.94 16.08
N THR A 208 15.38 14.16 16.61
CA THR A 208 16.51 15.11 16.63
C THR A 208 16.47 15.94 17.92
N SER A 209 17.02 15.34 18.96
CA SER A 209 17.42 16.06 20.17
C SER A 209 18.49 17.08 19.81
N GLY A 210 18.10 18.35 19.84
CA GLY A 210 18.97 19.52 19.79
C GLY A 210 18.35 20.64 20.61
N SER A 211 18.47 20.55 21.93
CA SER A 211 18.10 21.61 22.88
C SER A 211 18.82 22.92 22.55
N GLY A 212 18.04 23.98 22.35
CA GLY A 212 18.52 25.34 22.15
C GLY A 212 17.44 26.35 22.49
N SER A 213 17.00 26.37 23.76
CA SER A 213 16.09 27.42 24.26
C SER A 213 16.85 28.72 24.48
N GLY A 214 16.42 29.77 23.80
CA GLY A 214 16.93 31.13 23.96
C GLY A 214 15.92 32.15 23.46
N SER A 215 14.83 32.35 24.21
CA SER A 215 13.95 33.51 24.02
C SER A 215 13.98 34.34 25.31
N GLY A 216 14.73 35.44 25.27
CA GLY A 216 14.59 36.52 26.24
C GLY A 216 13.34 37.33 25.89
N CYS A 217 12.35 37.30 26.78
CA CYS A 217 11.29 38.30 26.83
C CYS A 217 11.36 38.94 28.20
N THR A 218 11.79 40.19 28.23
CA THR A 218 11.74 41.07 29.40
C THR A 218 10.34 41.64 29.55
N ASP A 219 9.85 41.53 30.78
CA ASP A 219 8.92 42.40 31.49
C ASP A 219 7.48 42.62 30.97
N ASP A 220 6.57 42.24 31.88
CA ASP A 220 5.41 43.00 32.36
C ASP A 220 4.04 42.91 31.63
N ILE A 221 3.12 42.23 32.34
CA ILE A 221 1.65 42.27 32.33
C ILE A 221 0.92 41.65 31.11
N CYS A 222 0.22 40.53 31.37
CA CYS A 222 -1.13 40.26 30.83
C CYS A 222 -1.85 39.24 31.74
N PRO A 223 -2.99 39.59 32.38
CA PRO A 223 -3.71 38.68 33.27
C PRO A 223 -4.59 37.69 32.49
N THR A 224 -4.81 36.54 33.13
CA THR A 224 -5.86 35.55 32.83
C THR A 224 -7.25 36.19 32.86
N GLU A 225 -7.96 36.16 31.72
CA GLU A 225 -9.42 36.08 31.71
C GLU A 225 -9.89 35.09 30.65
N PHE A 226 -10.73 34.15 31.11
CA PHE A 226 -11.50 33.23 30.31
C PHE A 226 -12.69 33.98 29.70
N GLU A 227 -12.73 34.12 28.38
CA GLU A 227 -13.94 34.57 27.68
C GLU A 227 -14.52 33.41 26.87
N PHE A 228 -15.70 32.96 27.29
CA PHE A 228 -16.47 31.89 26.65
C PHE A 228 -17.20 32.47 25.45
N ILE A 229 -16.61 32.41 24.25
CA ILE A 229 -17.27 32.83 23.02
C ILE A 229 -18.19 31.72 22.55
N THR A 230 -19.50 31.97 22.65
CA THR A 230 -20.53 31.22 21.94
C THR A 230 -20.39 31.48 20.44
N THR A 231 -19.99 30.47 19.68
CA THR A 231 -19.96 30.55 18.22
C THR A 231 -21.38 30.38 17.68
N GLU A 232 -22.05 31.48 17.36
CA GLU A 232 -23.15 31.47 16.39
C GLU A 232 -22.58 31.20 14.99
N THR A 233 -23.16 30.23 14.28
CA THR A 233 -22.82 29.89 12.89
C THR A 233 -23.29 31.01 11.95
N PRO A 234 -22.44 31.56 11.06
CA PRO A 234 -22.91 32.47 10.02
C PRO A 234 -23.68 31.71 8.94
N LEU A 235 -24.75 32.33 8.47
CA LEU A 235 -25.55 31.92 7.32
C LEU A 235 -24.69 31.83 6.06
N ILE A 236 -24.79 30.71 5.35
CA ILE A 236 -24.22 30.48 4.02
C ILE A 236 -24.95 31.39 3.04
N ASP A 237 -24.26 32.39 2.50
CA ASP A 237 -24.68 33.09 1.29
C ASP A 237 -24.03 32.42 0.08
N SER A 238 -24.88 32.02 -0.86
CA SER A 238 -24.49 31.36 -2.09
C SER A 238 -24.25 32.42 -3.15
N ASP A 239 -22.99 32.77 -3.40
CA ASP A 239 -22.66 33.56 -4.58
C ASP A 239 -21.77 32.77 -5.55
N ARG A 240 -22.39 32.48 -6.69
CA ARG A 240 -21.80 31.86 -7.88
C ARG A 240 -20.77 32.82 -8.48
N ARG A 241 -19.53 32.37 -8.65
CA ARG A 241 -18.65 32.87 -9.72
C ARG A 241 -17.98 31.70 -10.43
N GLU A 242 -18.47 31.40 -11.62
CA GLU A 242 -17.75 30.67 -12.65
C GLU A 242 -16.48 31.47 -13.00
N VAL A 243 -15.32 30.81 -12.92
CA VAL A 243 -14.08 31.31 -13.51
C VAL A 243 -13.68 30.30 -14.58
N ASP A 244 -14.00 30.64 -15.83
CA ASP A 244 -13.35 30.07 -16.99
C ASP A 244 -11.92 30.60 -17.07
N SER A 245 -10.94 29.70 -17.13
CA SER A 245 -9.63 30.00 -17.68
C SER A 245 -9.04 28.76 -18.31
N SER A 246 -9.10 28.80 -19.63
CA SER A 246 -8.53 27.88 -20.60
C SER A 246 -7.00 27.78 -20.49
N ALA A 247 -6.50 26.56 -20.35
CA ALA A 247 -5.17 26.17 -20.80
C ALA A 247 -5.22 24.74 -21.33
N SER A 248 -5.46 24.59 -22.64
CA SER A 248 -5.40 23.29 -23.31
C SER A 248 -3.95 22.80 -23.36
N GLN A 249 -3.55 21.99 -22.40
CA GLN A 249 -2.34 21.18 -22.51
C GLN A 249 -2.62 19.96 -23.41
N PRO A 250 -1.76 19.66 -24.41
CA PRO A 250 -1.95 18.46 -25.23
C PRO A 250 -1.73 17.22 -24.38
N SER A 251 -2.66 16.27 -24.50
CA SER A 251 -2.63 15.01 -23.77
C SER A 251 -1.36 14.19 -24.09
N PRO A 252 -0.77 13.50 -23.08
CA PRO A 252 0.47 12.75 -23.24
C PRO A 252 0.39 11.62 -24.29
N SER A 253 -0.81 11.24 -24.69
CA SER A 253 -1.09 10.23 -25.72
C SER A 253 -0.75 10.67 -27.16
N ILE A 254 -0.78 11.98 -27.45
CA ILE A 254 -0.48 12.49 -28.80
C ILE A 254 1.05 12.57 -29.02
N LEU A 255 1.79 12.92 -27.95
CA LEU A 255 3.24 12.99 -27.93
C LEU A 255 3.90 11.61 -28.10
N THR A 256 3.32 10.56 -27.50
CA THR A 256 3.81 9.19 -27.66
C THR A 256 3.54 8.63 -29.06
N GLY A 257 2.41 8.99 -29.67
CA GLY A 257 2.11 8.63 -31.06
C GLY A 257 3.09 9.24 -32.06
N PHE A 258 3.45 10.52 -31.90
CA PHE A 258 4.43 11.19 -32.75
C PHE A 258 5.84 10.60 -32.63
N LEU A 259 6.27 10.26 -31.42
CA LEU A 259 7.57 9.64 -31.18
C LEU A 259 7.68 8.25 -31.84
N LEU A 260 6.63 7.42 -31.74
CA LEU A 260 6.59 6.12 -32.39
C LEU A 260 6.63 6.24 -33.92
N LEU A 261 5.91 7.21 -34.48
CA LEU A 261 5.90 7.43 -35.93
C LEU A 261 7.29 7.85 -36.47
N MET A 262 8.00 8.70 -35.72
CA MET A 262 9.36 9.11 -36.06
C MET A 262 10.37 7.95 -36.00
N VAL A 263 10.24 7.07 -35.00
CA VAL A 263 11.07 5.86 -34.90
C VAL A 263 10.81 4.91 -36.08
N PHE A 264 9.55 4.73 -36.48
CA PHE A 264 9.20 3.91 -37.65
C PHE A 264 9.71 4.50 -38.98
N LEU A 265 9.68 5.83 -39.13
CA LEU A 265 10.22 6.49 -40.31
C LEU A 265 11.76 6.40 -40.38
N LEU A 266 12.45 6.50 -39.24
CA LEU A 266 13.89 6.30 -39.13
C LEU A 266 14.30 4.85 -39.42
N GLN A 267 13.53 3.86 -38.95
CA GLN A 267 13.77 2.45 -39.27
C GLN A 267 13.60 2.11 -40.75
N ARG A 268 12.74 2.85 -41.47
CA ARG A 268 12.57 2.67 -42.92
C ARG A 268 13.64 3.37 -43.77
N HIS A 269 14.37 4.33 -43.22
CA HIS A 269 15.45 5.02 -43.92
C HIS A 269 16.83 4.36 -43.72
N CYS A 270 16.96 3.48 -42.72
CA CYS A 270 18.19 2.72 -42.42
C CYS A 270 18.14 1.25 -42.90
N ARG A 271 17.25 0.92 -43.83
CA ARG A 271 17.19 -0.39 -44.49
C ARG A 271 17.21 -0.19 -46.01
#